data_AF-A0A819Y798-F1
#
_entry.id   AF-A0A819Y798-F1
#
_cell.length_a   1.000
_cell.length_b   1.000
_cell.length_c   1.000
_cell.angle_alpha   90.00
_cell.angle_beta   90.00
_cell.angle_gamma   90.00
#
_symmetry.space_group_name_H-M   'P 1'
#
loop_
_entity.id
_entity.type
_entity.pdbx_description
1 polymer ?
#
loop_
_entity_poly.entity_id
_entity_poly.type
_entity_poly.pdbx_seq_one_letter_code
_entity_poly.pdbx_strand_id
1 'polypeptide(L)'
;SKKHRYLVDLLFDYHIGTIYSDTEEKGEGELRLRLILTSIEQALNHSLICSLGLNLFNQLILIHTSYEKYNDAIEIAKHAENLYNQSLIIEPYLLEELIHIDLSNQTINRREEFEQIYIHTLFYLAQIYGKLNDKYQSANYCRLTLERQLEIFYQNNKKKFDPLDWATNCATLSQYYMTKHDYATARHCLMCADKMLENVKLNDNLSERIASFKRCWIKYAINLLSKIISMVKIL
;
A
#
# COMPACT_ATOMS: atom_id res chain seq x y z
N SER A 1 22.25 16.66 -22.07
CA SER A 1 21.33 17.31 -23.04
C SER A 1 20.26 18.09 -22.30
N LYS A 2 19.54 19.04 -22.93
CA LYS A 2 18.46 19.81 -22.27
C LYS A 2 17.37 18.92 -21.64
N LYS A 3 17.00 17.83 -22.33
CA LYS A 3 16.01 16.85 -21.84
C LYS A 3 16.48 16.12 -20.57
N HIS A 4 17.75 15.72 -20.52
CA HIS A 4 18.29 15.07 -19.33
C HIS A 4 18.32 16.02 -18.13
N ARG A 5 18.74 17.27 -18.31
CA ARG A 5 18.67 18.30 -17.25
C ARG A 5 17.24 18.45 -16.73
N TYR A 6 16.25 18.54 -17.62
CA TYR A 6 14.84 18.63 -17.23
C TYR A 6 14.39 17.47 -16.33
N LEU A 7 14.74 16.22 -16.65
CA LEU A 7 14.39 15.06 -15.82
C LEU A 7 15.03 15.12 -14.43
N VAL A 8 16.28 15.57 -14.36
CA VAL A 8 17.00 15.75 -13.09
C VAL A 8 16.36 16.89 -12.27
N ASP A 9 15.97 17.99 -12.91
CA ASP A 9 15.28 19.10 -12.25
C ASP A 9 13.93 18.64 -11.67
N LEU A 10 13.15 17.85 -12.40
CA LEU A 10 11.89 17.27 -11.90
C LEU A 10 12.12 16.38 -10.66
N LEU A 11 13.16 15.55 -10.69
CA LEU A 11 13.51 14.67 -9.58
C LEU A 11 13.92 15.48 -8.33
N PHE A 12 14.70 16.53 -8.54
CA PHE A 12 15.11 17.44 -7.47
C PHE A 12 13.90 18.16 -6.86
N ASP A 13 13.01 18.69 -7.70
CA ASP A 13 11.77 19.32 -7.25
C ASP A 13 10.86 18.36 -6.50
N TYR A 14 10.78 17.10 -6.94
CA TYR A 14 10.04 16.05 -6.26
C TYR A 14 10.58 15.84 -4.83
N HIS A 15 11.89 15.65 -4.69
CA HIS A 15 12.51 15.45 -3.37
C HIS A 15 12.33 16.65 -2.44
N ILE A 16 12.43 17.88 -2.96
CA ILE A 16 12.13 19.06 -2.15
C ILE A 16 10.66 19.10 -1.75
N GLY A 17 9.74 18.79 -2.67
CA GLY A 17 8.31 18.72 -2.37
C GLY A 17 8.00 17.69 -1.27
N THR A 18 8.64 16.52 -1.30
CA THR A 18 8.49 15.52 -0.23
C THR A 18 9.05 16.00 1.11
N ILE A 19 10.20 16.68 1.11
CA ILE A 19 10.78 17.23 2.33
C ILE A 19 9.83 18.26 2.95
N TYR A 20 9.28 19.19 2.16
CA TYR A 20 8.31 20.16 2.67
C TYR A 20 7.03 19.51 3.23
N SER A 21 6.56 18.44 2.57
CA SER A 21 5.43 17.65 3.07
C SER A 21 5.72 17.02 4.44
N ASP A 22 6.96 16.59 4.67
CA ASP A 22 7.40 15.99 5.93
C ASP A 22 7.68 17.02 7.03
N THR A 23 8.08 18.26 6.68
CA THR A 23 8.48 19.31 7.63
C THR A 23 7.38 20.32 7.98
N GLU A 24 6.12 19.88 8.10
CA GLU A 24 4.93 20.70 8.45
C GLU A 24 4.57 21.86 7.49
N GLU A 25 5.36 22.12 6.44
CA GLU A 25 5.08 23.10 5.37
C GLU A 25 4.36 22.46 4.18
N LYS A 26 3.35 21.65 4.49
CA LYS A 26 2.63 20.78 3.54
C LYS A 26 2.00 21.52 2.35
N GLY A 27 1.59 22.79 2.52
CA GLY A 27 1.00 23.59 1.45
C GLY A 27 1.98 23.90 0.30
N GLU A 28 3.22 24.27 0.65
CA GLU A 28 4.28 24.52 -0.34
C GLU A 28 4.72 23.22 -1.01
N GLY A 29 4.82 22.14 -0.23
CA GLY A 29 5.06 20.79 -0.75
C GLY A 29 4.00 20.38 -1.78
N GLU A 30 2.72 20.52 -1.45
CA GLU A 30 1.61 20.19 -2.37
C GLU A 30 1.69 20.99 -3.67
N LEU A 31 1.87 22.31 -3.56
CA LEU A 31 1.94 23.20 -4.73
C LEU A 31 3.06 22.79 -5.67
N ARG A 32 4.26 22.51 -5.13
CA ARG A 32 5.41 22.08 -5.93
C ARG A 32 5.15 20.75 -6.62
N LEU A 33 4.62 19.75 -5.91
CA LEU A 33 4.31 18.44 -6.48
C LEU A 33 3.25 18.52 -7.59
N ARG A 34 2.25 19.41 -7.43
CA ARG A 34 1.23 19.67 -8.47
C ARG A 34 1.84 20.29 -9.72
N LEU A 35 2.76 21.24 -9.58
CA LEU A 35 3.44 21.85 -10.73
C LEU A 35 4.23 20.82 -11.54
N ILE A 36 4.90 19.88 -10.86
CA ILE A 36 5.57 18.74 -11.52
C ILE A 36 4.53 17.89 -12.25
N LEU A 37 3.44 17.51 -11.58
CA LEU A 37 2.40 16.67 -12.18
C LEU A 37 1.81 17.29 -13.44
N THR A 38 1.50 18.59 -13.42
CA THR A 38 1.00 19.34 -14.59
C THR A 38 2.02 19.37 -15.72
N SER A 39 3.32 19.48 -15.41
CA SER A 39 4.37 19.54 -16.45
C SER A 39 4.62 18.20 -17.14
N ILE A 40 4.32 17.08 -16.47
CA ILE A 40 4.53 15.71 -16.98
C ILE A 40 3.23 15.00 -17.38
N GLU A 41 2.06 15.61 -17.25
CA GLU A 41 0.74 14.97 -17.40
C GLU A 41 0.60 14.17 -18.70
N GLN A 42 1.01 14.76 -19.83
CA GLN A 42 0.94 14.14 -21.15
C GLN A 42 1.95 12.98 -21.34
N ALA A 43 2.96 12.91 -20.47
CA ALA A 43 4.04 11.93 -20.53
C ALA A 43 3.94 10.87 -19.41
N LEU A 44 2.87 10.85 -18.60
CA LEU A 44 2.74 9.93 -17.48
C LEU A 44 2.91 8.45 -17.88
N ASN A 45 2.45 8.07 -19.08
CA ASN A 45 2.56 6.71 -19.60
C ASN A 45 3.92 6.39 -20.24
N HIS A 46 4.88 7.30 -20.19
CA HIS A 46 6.23 7.05 -20.69
C HIS A 46 7.03 6.24 -19.66
N SER A 47 7.82 5.25 -20.13
CA SER A 47 8.63 4.35 -19.29
C SER A 47 9.53 5.07 -18.28
N LEU A 48 10.14 6.18 -18.67
CA LEU A 48 10.97 7.00 -17.78
C LEU A 48 10.17 7.81 -16.74
N ILE A 49 8.89 8.10 -16.98
CA ILE A 49 8.12 9.07 -16.19
C ILE A 49 7.10 8.39 -15.28
N CYS A 50 6.56 7.24 -15.66
CA CYS A 50 5.48 6.59 -14.92
C CYS A 50 5.83 6.34 -13.44
N SER A 51 7.07 5.97 -13.11
CA SER A 51 7.54 5.81 -11.73
C SER A 51 7.50 7.11 -10.93
N LEU A 52 7.92 8.23 -11.53
CA LEU A 52 7.79 9.55 -10.91
C LEU A 52 6.32 9.93 -10.74
N GLY A 53 5.49 9.71 -11.76
CA GLY A 53 4.05 9.96 -11.72
C GLY A 53 3.35 9.21 -10.58
N LEU A 54 3.64 7.93 -10.41
CA LEU A 54 3.03 7.11 -9.37
C LEU A 54 3.49 7.54 -7.96
N ASN A 55 4.78 7.89 -7.82
CA ASN A 55 5.29 8.47 -6.58
C ASN A 55 4.63 9.82 -6.24
N LEU A 56 4.46 10.72 -7.23
CA LEU A 56 3.76 12.00 -7.05
C LEU A 56 2.34 11.79 -6.56
N PHE A 57 1.59 10.87 -7.17
CA PHE A 57 0.24 10.56 -6.70
C PHE A 57 0.25 10.06 -5.25
N ASN A 58 1.14 9.14 -4.90
CA ASN A 58 1.26 8.64 -3.52
C ASN A 58 1.55 9.74 -2.50
N GLN A 59 2.42 10.69 -2.84
CA GLN A 59 2.71 11.84 -1.97
C GLN A 59 1.50 12.77 -1.83
N LEU A 60 0.81 13.07 -2.93
CA LEU A 60 -0.41 13.88 -2.89
C LEU A 60 -1.55 13.19 -2.11
N ILE A 61 -1.69 11.86 -2.22
CA ILE A 61 -2.64 11.07 -1.42
C ILE A 61 -2.35 11.24 0.08
N LEU A 62 -1.08 11.13 0.50
CA LEU A 62 -0.68 11.33 1.88
C LEU A 62 -1.01 12.75 2.38
N ILE A 63 -0.65 13.77 1.60
CA ILE A 63 -0.92 15.17 1.93
C ILE A 63 -2.42 15.39 2.14
N HIS A 64 -3.25 15.00 1.17
CA HIS A 64 -4.71 15.17 1.26
C HIS A 64 -5.33 14.39 2.41
N THR A 65 -4.86 13.16 2.65
CA THR A 65 -5.31 12.33 3.77
C THR A 65 -4.98 13.01 5.10
N SER A 66 -3.82 13.67 5.20
CA SER A 66 -3.41 14.40 6.40
C SER A 66 -4.24 15.66 6.67
N TYR A 67 -4.87 16.23 5.63
CA TYR A 67 -5.85 17.30 5.73
C TYR A 67 -7.31 16.80 5.82
N GLU A 68 -7.50 15.48 6.00
CA GLU A 68 -8.83 14.83 6.03
C GLU A 68 -9.66 15.04 4.74
N LYS A 69 -9.02 15.41 3.63
CA LYS A 69 -9.64 15.57 2.30
C LYS A 69 -9.72 14.20 1.60
N TYR A 70 -10.46 13.28 2.21
CA TYR A 70 -10.49 11.88 1.78
C TYR A 70 -11.04 11.65 0.37
N ASN A 71 -12.07 12.40 -0.03
CA ASN A 71 -12.63 12.27 -1.39
C ASN A 71 -11.62 12.68 -2.46
N ASP A 72 -10.92 13.80 -2.25
CA ASP A 72 -9.86 14.24 -3.17
C ASP A 72 -8.73 13.22 -3.23
N ALA A 73 -8.32 12.66 -2.08
CA ALA A 73 -7.30 11.62 -2.02
C ALA A 73 -7.71 10.36 -2.79
N ILE A 74 -9.00 9.97 -2.75
CA ILE A 74 -9.54 8.85 -3.52
C ILE A 74 -9.46 9.14 -5.03
N GLU A 75 -9.83 10.33 -5.48
CA GLU A 75 -9.74 10.67 -6.91
C GLU A 75 -8.29 10.65 -7.40
N ILE A 76 -7.35 11.18 -6.61
CA ILE A 76 -5.90 11.09 -6.90
C ILE A 76 -5.45 9.63 -6.96
N ALA A 77 -5.90 8.79 -6.02
CA ALA A 77 -5.58 7.36 -6.00
C ALA A 77 -6.13 6.60 -7.21
N LYS A 78 -7.33 6.95 -7.72
CA LYS A 78 -7.87 6.37 -8.96
C LYS A 78 -7.00 6.71 -10.17
N HIS A 79 -6.43 7.92 -10.23
CA HIS A 79 -5.46 8.28 -11.27
C HIS A 79 -4.18 7.43 -11.17
N ALA A 80 -3.70 7.16 -9.95
CA ALA A 80 -2.59 6.24 -9.72
C ALA A 80 -2.91 4.80 -10.17
N GLU A 81 -4.09 4.27 -9.84
CA GLU A 81 -4.56 2.96 -10.33
C GLU A 81 -4.62 2.91 -11.86
N ASN A 82 -5.16 3.95 -12.50
CA ASN A 82 -5.21 4.02 -13.95
C ASN A 82 -3.81 4.05 -14.58
N LEU A 83 -2.89 4.86 -14.05
CA LEU A 83 -1.51 4.91 -14.51
C LEU A 83 -0.82 3.54 -14.37
N TYR A 84 -0.99 2.89 -13.22
CA TYR A 84 -0.44 1.55 -13.00
C TYR A 84 -0.97 0.54 -14.03
N ASN A 85 -2.28 0.53 -14.28
CA ASN A 85 -2.88 -0.39 -15.26
C ASN A 85 -2.39 -0.13 -16.69
N GLN A 86 -2.22 1.14 -17.07
CA GLN A 86 -1.66 1.53 -18.36
C GLN A 86 -0.17 1.15 -18.48
N SER A 87 0.55 1.10 -17.36
CA SER A 87 1.96 0.72 -17.33
C SER A 87 2.23 -0.78 -17.45
N LEU A 88 1.20 -1.64 -17.46
CA LEU A 88 1.38 -3.10 -17.57
C LEU A 88 2.03 -3.54 -18.89
N ILE A 89 1.96 -2.69 -19.92
CA ILE A 89 2.53 -2.96 -21.26
C ILE A 89 3.88 -2.28 -21.50
N ILE A 90 4.39 -1.51 -20.53
CA ILE A 90 5.68 -0.81 -20.61
C ILE A 90 6.62 -1.28 -19.51
N GLU A 91 7.92 -1.09 -19.71
CA GLU A 91 8.92 -1.29 -18.66
C GLU A 91 9.18 0.04 -17.93
N PRO A 92 8.72 0.20 -16.68
CA PRO A 92 8.98 1.41 -15.90
C PRO A 92 10.45 1.49 -15.49
N TYR A 93 11.10 2.64 -15.61
CA TYR A 93 12.45 2.85 -15.07
C TYR A 93 12.39 3.28 -13.60
N LEU A 94 13.43 2.99 -12.82
CA LEU A 94 13.50 3.48 -11.44
C LEU A 94 13.66 5.00 -11.41
N LEU A 95 13.31 5.60 -10.28
CA LEU A 95 13.39 7.05 -10.13
C LEU A 95 14.86 7.53 -10.19
N GLU A 96 15.77 6.76 -9.62
CA GLU A 96 17.22 7.01 -9.64
C GLU A 96 17.80 6.93 -11.05
N GLU A 97 17.16 6.15 -11.94
CA GLU A 97 17.59 5.99 -13.32
C GLU A 97 17.27 7.20 -14.21
N LEU A 98 16.54 8.20 -13.69
CA LEU A 98 16.41 9.51 -14.33
C LEU A 98 17.75 10.26 -14.39
N ILE A 99 18.63 10.02 -13.40
CA ILE A 99 19.98 10.60 -13.34
C ILE A 99 20.94 9.77 -14.21
N HIS A 100 20.89 8.46 -14.07
CA HIS A 100 21.76 7.56 -14.80
C HIS A 100 21.09 6.21 -15.01
N ILE A 101 20.81 5.86 -16.27
CA ILE A 101 20.26 4.56 -16.62
C ILE A 101 21.30 3.47 -16.34
N ASP A 102 20.97 2.57 -15.42
CA ASP A 102 21.80 1.42 -15.14
C ASP A 102 21.39 0.26 -16.06
N LEU A 103 22.21 0.01 -17.09
CA LEU A 103 21.98 -1.09 -18.04
C LEU A 103 22.21 -2.46 -17.40
N SER A 104 22.81 -2.54 -16.21
CA SER A 104 22.98 -3.79 -15.47
C SER A 104 21.74 -4.17 -14.65
N ASN A 105 20.83 -3.22 -14.40
CA ASN A 105 19.57 -3.52 -13.73
C ASN A 105 18.68 -4.38 -14.62
N GLN A 106 18.25 -5.52 -14.09
CA GLN A 106 17.32 -6.41 -14.76
C GLN A 106 15.92 -5.79 -14.76
N THR A 107 15.19 -5.95 -15.86
CA THR A 107 13.78 -5.55 -16.01
C THR A 107 12.88 -6.04 -14.87
N ILE A 108 13.19 -7.22 -14.33
CA ILE A 108 12.48 -7.81 -13.19
C ILE A 108 12.58 -6.90 -11.95
N ASN A 109 13.78 -6.40 -11.62
CA ASN A 109 13.99 -5.50 -10.49
C ASN A 109 13.21 -4.19 -10.65
N ARG A 110 13.20 -3.61 -11.85
CA ARG A 110 12.44 -2.40 -12.16
C ARG A 110 10.95 -2.58 -11.92
N ARG A 111 10.42 -3.70 -12.43
CA ARG A 111 9.00 -4.01 -12.35
C ARG A 111 8.57 -4.25 -10.90
N GLU A 112 9.42 -4.88 -10.09
CA GLU A 112 9.20 -5.08 -8.66
C GLU A 112 9.16 -3.76 -7.88
N GLU A 113 10.12 -2.85 -8.07
CA GLU A 113 10.09 -1.57 -7.36
C GLU A 113 8.88 -0.73 -7.77
N PHE A 114 8.50 -0.74 -9.05
CA PHE A 114 7.26 -0.09 -9.50
C PHE A 114 6.01 -0.73 -8.87
N GLU A 115 6.02 -2.05 -8.66
CA GLU A 115 4.98 -2.75 -7.93
C GLU A 115 4.90 -2.30 -6.46
N GLN A 116 6.04 -2.12 -5.78
CA GLN A 116 6.07 -1.61 -4.40
C GLN A 116 5.44 -0.22 -4.30
N ILE A 117 5.74 0.66 -5.25
CA ILE A 117 5.13 2.00 -5.29
C ILE A 117 3.60 1.88 -5.41
N TYR A 118 3.09 0.96 -6.24
CA TYR A 118 1.64 0.76 -6.37
C TYR A 118 0.99 0.13 -5.14
N ILE A 119 1.68 -0.80 -4.47
CA ILE A 119 1.21 -1.38 -3.21
C ILE A 119 0.96 -0.28 -2.17
N HIS A 120 1.77 0.78 -2.14
CA HIS A 120 1.49 1.95 -1.29
C HIS A 120 0.17 2.63 -1.63
N THR A 121 -0.16 2.79 -2.92
CA THR A 121 -1.46 3.35 -3.36
C THR A 121 -2.62 2.52 -2.79
N LEU A 122 -2.56 1.19 -2.92
CA LEU A 122 -3.60 0.29 -2.40
C LEU A 122 -3.70 0.35 -0.88
N PHE A 123 -2.57 0.43 -0.20
CA PHE A 123 -2.53 0.56 1.25
C PHE A 123 -3.17 1.87 1.73
N TYR A 124 -2.90 2.99 1.05
CA TYR A 124 -3.53 4.27 1.36
C TYR A 124 -5.03 4.24 1.11
N LEU A 125 -5.50 3.66 0.00
CA LEU A 125 -6.92 3.45 -0.25
C LEU A 125 -7.59 2.64 0.88
N ALA A 126 -6.96 1.56 1.34
CA ALA A 126 -7.47 0.78 2.45
C ALA A 126 -7.67 1.62 3.73
N GLN A 127 -6.69 2.49 4.05
CA GLN A 127 -6.76 3.38 5.20
C GLN A 127 -7.84 4.46 5.05
N ILE A 128 -7.91 5.11 3.88
CA ILE A 128 -8.86 6.19 3.60
C ILE A 128 -10.29 5.67 3.69
N TYR A 129 -10.61 4.54 3.05
CA TYR A 129 -11.93 3.93 3.18
C TYR A 129 -12.24 3.50 4.61
N GLY A 130 -11.22 3.08 5.38
CA GLY A 130 -11.35 2.81 6.81
C GLY A 130 -11.78 4.04 7.61
N LYS A 131 -11.20 5.22 7.31
CA LYS A 131 -11.58 6.51 7.91
C LYS A 131 -12.99 6.95 7.53
N LEU A 132 -13.42 6.64 6.30
CA LEU A 132 -14.78 6.89 5.81
C LEU A 132 -15.82 5.86 6.32
N ASN A 133 -15.42 4.91 7.17
CA ASN A 133 -16.25 3.79 7.63
C ASN A 133 -16.77 2.86 6.51
N ASP A 134 -16.21 2.92 5.30
CA ASP A 134 -16.47 1.94 4.25
C ASP A 134 -15.62 0.69 4.50
N LYS A 135 -16.14 -0.17 5.38
CA LYS A 135 -15.47 -1.41 5.78
C LYS A 135 -15.28 -2.38 4.62
N TYR A 136 -16.17 -2.34 3.61
CA TYR A 136 -16.07 -3.25 2.47
C TYR A 136 -14.87 -2.88 1.59
N GLN A 137 -14.78 -1.61 1.18
CA GLN A 137 -13.68 -1.16 0.34
C GLN A 137 -12.35 -1.22 1.10
N SER A 138 -12.34 -0.81 2.37
CA SER A 138 -11.15 -0.91 3.22
C SER A 138 -10.60 -2.34 3.28
N ALA A 139 -11.48 -3.32 3.52
CA ALA A 139 -11.10 -4.73 3.54
C ALA A 139 -10.63 -5.24 2.17
N ASN A 140 -11.27 -4.83 1.08
CA ASN A 140 -10.89 -5.25 -0.27
C ASN A 140 -9.48 -4.73 -0.64
N TYR A 141 -9.19 -3.46 -0.40
CA TYR A 141 -7.86 -2.89 -0.65
C TYR A 141 -6.79 -3.45 0.28
N CYS A 142 -7.14 -3.74 1.54
CA CYS A 142 -6.23 -4.44 2.47
C CYS A 142 -5.88 -5.84 1.94
N ARG A 143 -6.86 -6.61 1.47
CA ARG A 143 -6.63 -7.93 0.85
C ARG A 143 -5.71 -7.82 -0.36
N LEU A 144 -6.00 -6.91 -1.30
CA LEU A 144 -5.18 -6.70 -2.50
C LEU A 144 -3.74 -6.33 -2.17
N THR A 145 -3.54 -5.50 -1.15
CA THR A 145 -2.21 -5.13 -0.63
C THR A 145 -1.44 -6.37 -0.16
N LEU A 146 -2.08 -7.20 0.68
CA LEU A 146 -1.47 -8.42 1.25
C LEU A 146 -1.14 -9.46 0.17
N GLU A 147 -2.04 -9.65 -0.80
CA GLU A 147 -1.87 -10.58 -1.91
C GLU A 147 -0.66 -10.20 -2.77
N ARG A 148 -0.56 -8.92 -3.18
CA ARG A 148 0.57 -8.44 -3.99
C ARG A 148 1.90 -8.48 -3.24
N GLN A 149 1.89 -8.18 -1.94
CA GLN A 149 3.07 -8.33 -1.09
C GLN A 149 3.58 -9.78 -1.06
N LEU A 150 2.67 -10.77 -0.94
CA LEU A 150 3.04 -12.18 -1.00
C LEU A 150 3.53 -12.61 -2.38
N GLU A 151 2.89 -12.15 -3.45
CA GLU A 151 3.27 -12.49 -4.82
C GLU A 151 4.73 -12.12 -5.10
N ILE A 152 5.16 -10.91 -4.72
CA ILE A 152 6.55 -10.46 -4.85
C ILE A 152 7.49 -11.32 -4.01
N PHE A 153 7.08 -11.69 -2.79
CA PHE A 153 7.87 -12.57 -1.95
C PHE A 153 8.04 -13.96 -2.57
N TYR A 154 6.99 -14.53 -3.16
CA TYR A 154 7.06 -15.85 -3.80
C TYR A 154 7.90 -15.84 -5.08
N GLN A 155 7.84 -14.77 -5.86
CA GLN A 155 8.61 -14.65 -7.11
C GLN A 155 10.12 -14.55 -6.84
N ASN A 156 10.52 -13.81 -5.81
CA ASN A 156 11.93 -13.41 -5.64
C ASN A 156 12.58 -13.86 -4.33
N ASN A 157 11.82 -14.56 -3.49
CA ASN A 157 12.22 -14.99 -2.14
C ASN A 157 12.76 -13.82 -1.27
N LYS A 158 12.32 -12.59 -1.55
CA LYS A 158 12.77 -11.37 -0.90
C LYS A 158 11.60 -10.70 -0.20
N LYS A 159 11.70 -10.54 1.11
CA LYS A 159 10.68 -9.83 1.90
C LYS A 159 10.88 -8.33 1.72
N LYS A 160 9.88 -7.68 1.11
CA LYS A 160 9.78 -6.22 0.95
C LYS A 160 8.76 -5.60 1.90
N PHE A 161 8.29 -6.39 2.87
CA PHE A 161 7.36 -5.99 3.91
C PHE A 161 7.84 -6.53 5.25
N ASP A 162 7.44 -5.87 6.32
CA ASP A 162 7.65 -6.38 7.67
C ASP A 162 6.66 -7.55 7.95
N PRO A 163 7.15 -8.76 8.29
CA PRO A 163 6.28 -9.91 8.51
C PRO A 163 5.25 -9.70 9.63
N LEU A 164 5.57 -8.89 10.64
CA LEU A 164 4.69 -8.63 11.76
C LEU A 164 3.59 -7.64 11.36
N ASP A 165 3.90 -6.62 10.56
CA ASP A 165 2.90 -5.73 9.94
C ASP A 165 1.96 -6.51 9.03
N TRP A 166 2.51 -7.37 8.16
CA TRP A 166 1.72 -8.23 7.27
C TRP A 166 0.76 -9.14 8.06
N ALA A 167 1.27 -9.83 9.08
CA ALA A 167 0.45 -10.70 9.93
C ALA A 167 -0.61 -9.93 10.71
N THR A 168 -0.29 -8.73 11.20
CA THR A 168 -1.24 -7.86 11.91
C THR A 168 -2.38 -7.41 10.99
N ASN A 169 -2.06 -7.01 9.77
CA ASN A 169 -3.04 -6.60 8.77
C ASN A 169 -3.92 -7.78 8.34
N CYS A 170 -3.33 -8.96 8.10
CA CYS A 170 -4.06 -10.18 7.77
C CYS A 170 -4.99 -10.62 8.91
N ALA A 171 -4.52 -10.58 10.15
CA ALA A 171 -5.35 -10.86 11.33
C ALA A 171 -6.46 -9.82 11.52
N THR A 172 -6.24 -8.56 11.16
CA THR A 172 -7.29 -7.53 11.18
C THR A 172 -8.36 -7.81 10.12
N LEU A 173 -7.97 -8.27 8.93
CA LEU A 173 -8.90 -8.67 7.87
C LEU A 173 -9.81 -9.82 8.31
N SER A 174 -9.33 -10.74 9.15
CA SER A 174 -10.19 -11.78 9.75
C SER A 174 -11.37 -11.18 10.52
N GLN A 175 -11.17 -10.05 11.20
CA GLN A 175 -12.19 -9.39 11.99
C GLN A 175 -13.31 -8.86 11.10
N TYR A 176 -12.96 -8.34 9.92
CA TYR A 176 -13.94 -7.95 8.91
C TYR A 176 -14.78 -9.15 8.46
N TYR A 177 -14.15 -10.26 8.06
CA TYR A 177 -14.88 -11.45 7.57
C TYR A 177 -15.80 -12.06 8.63
N MET A 178 -15.43 -12.00 9.91
CA MET A 178 -16.34 -12.39 11.00
C MET A 178 -17.62 -11.55 11.06
N THR A 179 -17.54 -10.24 10.80
CA THR A 179 -18.74 -9.38 10.74
C THR A 179 -19.66 -9.73 9.56
N LYS A 180 -19.13 -10.43 8.55
CA LYS A 180 -19.88 -10.96 7.41
C LYS A 180 -20.29 -12.41 7.59
N HIS A 181 -20.05 -13.00 8.76
CA HIS A 181 -20.24 -14.42 9.07
C HIS A 181 -19.47 -15.39 8.15
N ASP A 182 -18.44 -14.89 7.46
CA ASP A 182 -17.52 -15.73 6.69
C ASP A 182 -16.39 -16.23 7.61
N TYR A 183 -16.76 -17.18 8.47
CA TYR A 183 -15.82 -17.76 9.44
C TYR A 183 -14.71 -18.58 8.76
N ALA A 184 -14.98 -19.14 7.57
CA ALA A 184 -13.98 -19.90 6.83
C ALA A 184 -12.83 -18.99 6.38
N THR A 185 -13.14 -17.86 5.74
CA THR A 185 -12.14 -16.88 5.32
C THR A 185 -11.49 -16.21 6.52
N ALA A 186 -12.26 -15.88 7.57
CA ALA A 186 -11.69 -15.33 8.80
C ALA A 186 -10.64 -16.26 9.43
N ARG A 187 -10.94 -17.56 9.53
CA ARG A 187 -9.99 -18.57 10.03
C ARG A 187 -8.77 -18.67 9.12
N HIS A 188 -8.97 -18.67 7.80
CA HIS A 188 -7.87 -18.71 6.83
C HIS A 188 -6.89 -17.55 7.05
N CYS A 189 -7.39 -16.31 7.18
CA CYS A 189 -6.55 -15.15 7.47
C CYS A 189 -5.73 -15.32 8.76
N LEU A 190 -6.34 -15.82 9.83
CA LEU A 190 -5.64 -16.03 11.10
C LEU A 190 -4.53 -17.09 10.98
N MET A 191 -4.78 -18.18 10.24
CA MET A 191 -3.78 -19.20 9.98
C MET A 191 -2.62 -18.68 9.12
N CYS A 192 -2.91 -17.88 8.09
CA CYS A 192 -1.88 -17.23 7.29
C CYS A 192 -1.00 -16.29 8.14
N ALA A 193 -1.63 -15.52 9.03
CA ALA A 193 -0.93 -14.64 9.96
C ALA A 193 -0.04 -15.44 10.93
N ASP A 194 -0.53 -16.53 11.53
CA ASP A 194 0.31 -17.43 12.35
C ASP A 194 1.51 -17.95 11.55
N LYS A 195 1.28 -18.44 10.33
CA LYS A 195 2.34 -18.98 9.47
C LYS A 195 3.42 -17.95 9.15
N MET A 196 3.03 -16.70 8.90
CA MET A 196 3.98 -15.61 8.66
C MET A 196 4.86 -15.32 9.89
N LEU A 197 4.34 -15.54 11.10
CA LEU A 197 5.02 -15.24 12.36
C LEU A 197 5.91 -16.38 12.89
N GLU A 198 5.80 -17.61 12.40
CA GLU A 198 6.56 -18.77 12.90
C GLU A 198 8.08 -18.55 12.97
N ASN A 199 8.64 -17.73 12.06
CA ASN A 199 10.08 -17.48 11.95
C ASN A 199 10.51 -16.09 12.47
N VAL A 200 9.61 -15.33 13.09
CA VAL A 200 9.91 -14.01 13.62
C VAL A 200 10.52 -14.15 15.02
N LYS A 201 11.77 -13.70 15.20
CA LYS A 201 12.46 -13.75 16.49
C LYS A 201 11.76 -12.83 17.50
N LEU A 202 11.36 -13.39 18.62
CA LEU A 202 10.71 -12.65 19.72
C LEU A 202 11.72 -11.73 20.42
N ASN A 203 11.35 -10.47 20.61
CA ASN A 203 11.98 -9.54 21.54
C ASN A 203 10.88 -8.84 22.36
N ASP A 204 11.25 -8.04 23.36
CA ASP A 204 10.26 -7.47 24.31
C ASP A 204 9.20 -6.59 23.62
N ASN A 205 9.56 -5.85 22.57
CA ASN A 205 8.62 -5.05 21.76
C ASN A 205 7.65 -5.90 20.91
N LEU A 206 7.98 -7.17 20.63
CA LEU A 206 7.12 -8.09 19.87
C LEU A 206 6.01 -8.71 20.73
N SER A 207 6.17 -8.71 22.06
CA SER A 207 5.21 -9.34 22.98
C SER A 207 3.81 -8.71 22.89
N GLU A 208 3.73 -7.37 22.87
CA GLU A 208 2.47 -6.63 22.77
C GLU A 208 1.76 -6.87 21.44
N ARG A 209 2.52 -6.94 20.34
CA ARG A 209 2.00 -7.15 18.99
C ARG A 209 1.47 -8.57 18.84
N ILE A 210 2.17 -9.56 19.38
CA ILE A 210 1.71 -10.95 19.43
C ILE A 210 0.48 -11.09 20.32
N ALA A 211 0.42 -10.41 21.47
CA ALA A 211 -0.78 -10.38 22.29
C ALA A 211 -1.97 -9.80 21.51
N SER A 212 -1.75 -8.73 20.73
CA SER A 212 -2.77 -8.17 19.84
C SER A 212 -3.28 -9.17 18.82
N PHE A 213 -2.36 -9.92 18.21
CA PHE A 213 -2.70 -11.01 17.32
C PHE A 213 -3.48 -12.14 18.01
N LYS A 214 -3.05 -12.60 19.19
CA LYS A 214 -3.78 -13.65 19.94
C LYS A 214 -5.18 -13.19 20.37
N ARG A 215 -5.40 -11.89 20.59
CA ARG A 215 -6.76 -11.32 20.78
C ARG A 215 -7.66 -11.56 19.56
N CYS A 216 -7.13 -11.57 18.34
CA CYS A 216 -7.92 -11.87 17.14
C CYS A 216 -8.44 -13.32 17.12
N TRP A 217 -7.62 -14.29 17.54
CA TRP A 217 -8.06 -15.68 17.74
C TRP A 217 -9.14 -15.83 18.82
N ILE A 218 -8.98 -15.12 19.95
CA ILE A 218 -9.99 -15.11 21.03
C ILE A 218 -11.32 -14.56 20.50
N LYS A 219 -11.29 -13.43 19.78
CA LYS A 219 -12.49 -12.86 19.16
C LYS A 219 -13.15 -13.83 18.18
N TYR A 220 -12.37 -14.57 17.41
CA TYR A 220 -12.87 -15.63 16.53
C TYR A 220 -13.61 -16.73 17.29
N ALA A 221 -12.99 -17.29 18.33
CA ALA A 221 -13.62 -18.31 19.16
C ALA A 221 -14.92 -17.80 19.80
N ILE A 222 -14.92 -16.59 20.36
CA ILE A 222 -16.10 -15.97 20.98
C ILE A 222 -17.23 -15.77 19.96
N ASN A 223 -16.94 -15.25 18.77
CA ASN A 223 -17.96 -15.03 17.74
C ASN A 223 -18.56 -16.36 17.26
N LEU A 224 -17.73 -17.38 17.05
CA LEU A 224 -18.18 -18.70 16.63
C LEU A 224 -19.08 -19.35 17.70
N LEU A 225 -18.65 -19.33 18.97
CA LEU A 225 -19.45 -19.84 20.10
C LEU A 225 -20.77 -19.09 20.24
N SER A 226 -20.75 -17.76 20.14
CA SER A 226 -21.96 -16.93 20.22
C SER A 226 -22.95 -17.28 19.11
N LYS A 227 -22.45 -17.54 17.89
CA LYS A 227 -23.28 -17.98 16.77
C LYS A 227 -23.90 -19.36 17.05
N ILE A 228 -23.12 -20.33 17.52
CA ILE A 228 -23.61 -21.67 17.87
C ILE A 228 -24.70 -21.57 18.95
N ILE A 229 -24.46 -20.81 20.03
CA ILE A 229 -25.44 -20.61 21.11
C ILE A 229 -26.73 -19.98 20.57
N SER A 230 -26.64 -18.98 19.68
CA SER A 230 -27.84 -18.36 19.09
C SER A 230 -28.65 -19.34 18.24
N MET A 231 -28.00 -20.32 17.57
CA MET A 231 -28.68 -21.36 16.81
C MET A 231 -29.40 -22.36 17.72
N VAL A 232 -28.78 -22.73 18.85
CA VAL A 232 -29.37 -23.66 19.83
C VAL A 232 -30.60 -23.05 20.54
N LYS A 233 -30.64 -21.73 20.75
CA LYS A 233 -31.79 -21.06 21.38
C LYS A 233 -33.04 -20.93 20.48
N ILE A 234 -32.91 -21.19 19.18
CA ILE A 234 -34.02 -21.11 18.21
C ILE A 234 -34.67 -22.48 17.97
N LEU A 235 -34.03 -23.55 18.44
CA LEU A 235 -34.55 -24.93 18.45
C LEU A 235 -35.26 -25.23 19.78
#